data_AF-H0GVT1-F1
#
_entry.id   AF-H0GVT1-F1
#
_cell.length_a   1.000
_cell.length_b   1.000
_cell.length_c   1.000
_cell.angle_alpha   90.00
_cell.angle_beta   90.00
_cell.angle_gamma   90.00
#
_symmetry.space_group_name_H-M   'P 1'
#
loop_
_entity.id
_entity.type
_entity.pdbx_description
1 polymer ?
#
loop_
_entity_poly.entity_id
_entity_poly.type
_entity_poly.pdbx_seq_one_letter_code
_entity_poly.pdbx_strand_id
1 'polypeptide(L)'
;MTTRLASHKAKVRLLCAMVSLFSVPMPVKRMFDAFPVQVYPAQADKDKTVTFEVQRRSYAFAKRSDEDLEFTVEDKYTLGVYNVFSEATTGAVLATDPWCLCVELALCQKNGLRLPTQSQERGTSHYCSHELTVLSRLCNPDETLPILVEGYKKRIVRSTNVINETMRSRLLDDSEQLMYHTLLDTVLYDCWITQILFCTSNAQFMELYSSQRINDSISTPLDLENSLLNKLSANSLKMSLLQRNKFHLRHREIVKGMHAIYHNRHNTINEKKTLNVLFENSKRVLSDLNGCLRSTDQPTPLNLKIASYILCIINVKEPIKLKTFVESECKELVSFAQRILNNFVQ
;
A
#
# COMPACT_ATOMS: atom_id res chain seq x y z
N MET A 1 -15.31 11.91 81.64
CA MET A 1 -16.46 12.14 80.74
C MET A 1 -15.90 12.58 79.40
N THR A 2 -15.74 11.61 78.49
CA THR A 2 -16.58 11.43 77.29
C THR A 2 -16.21 12.43 76.20
N THR A 3 -15.23 12.10 75.33
CA THR A 3 -15.28 11.21 74.14
C THR A 3 -15.48 11.99 72.84
N ARG A 4 -14.49 11.84 71.94
CA ARG A 4 -14.63 11.47 70.50
C ARG A 4 -15.19 12.57 69.56
N LEU A 5 -14.74 12.70 68.30
CA LEU A 5 -14.18 11.71 67.38
C LEU A 5 -13.49 12.43 66.19
N ALA A 6 -12.34 11.87 65.75
CA ALA A 6 -11.90 11.69 64.35
C ALA A 6 -11.63 12.93 63.47
N SER A 7 -10.76 12.94 62.46
CA SER A 7 -9.87 11.97 61.80
C SER A 7 -9.17 12.74 60.66
N HIS A 8 -8.10 12.17 60.11
CA HIS A 8 -7.49 12.48 58.79
C HIS A 8 -6.60 13.73 58.66
N LYS A 9 -5.28 13.52 58.75
CA LYS A 9 -4.35 13.52 57.59
C LYS A 9 -2.89 13.46 58.03
N ALA A 10 -2.47 12.28 58.48
CA ALA A 10 -1.10 11.81 58.28
C ALA A 10 -1.12 10.87 57.08
N LYS A 11 -0.90 11.43 55.88
CA LYS A 11 -0.49 10.75 54.62
C LYS A 11 -0.47 11.82 53.54
N VAL A 12 0.50 11.74 52.62
CA VAL A 12 0.80 12.70 51.54
C VAL A 12 1.75 13.85 51.93
N ARG A 13 2.93 13.50 52.46
CA ARG A 13 4.14 14.35 52.35
C ARG A 13 5.34 13.58 51.76
N LEU A 14 5.06 12.51 51.01
CA LEU A 14 6.07 11.56 50.54
C LEU A 14 5.91 11.19 49.06
N LEU A 15 5.39 12.09 48.20
CA LEU A 15 5.09 11.75 46.80
C LEU A 15 5.39 12.81 45.73
N CYS A 16 6.16 13.86 46.03
CA CYS A 16 6.54 14.87 45.02
C CYS A 16 8.04 15.10 44.83
N ALA A 17 8.91 14.24 45.35
CA ALA A 17 10.36 14.38 45.20
C ALA A 17 11.00 13.16 44.52
N MET A 18 10.45 12.78 43.35
CA MET A 18 11.23 12.11 42.30
C MET A 18 11.09 12.89 40.99
N VAL A 19 11.04 14.22 41.09
CA VAL A 19 11.32 15.09 39.94
C VAL A 19 12.83 14.96 39.69
N SER A 20 13.16 14.14 38.69
CA SER A 20 14.42 14.12 37.94
C SER A 20 15.61 14.78 38.65
N LEU A 21 16.51 13.98 39.23
CA LEU A 21 17.85 14.40 39.68
C LEU A 21 18.70 15.09 38.59
N PHE A 22 18.18 15.17 37.35
CA PHE A 22 18.77 15.84 36.20
C PHE A 22 17.98 17.06 35.70
N SER A 23 16.90 17.48 36.37
CA SER A 23 16.17 18.69 35.96
C SER A 23 16.86 19.94 36.51
N VAL A 24 17.46 20.71 35.61
CA VAL A 24 18.09 21.99 35.92
C VAL A 24 17.07 22.94 36.58
N PRO A 25 17.41 23.59 37.71
CA PRO A 25 16.54 24.55 38.36
C PRO A 25 16.10 25.67 37.41
N MET A 26 14.81 26.03 37.46
CA MET A 26 14.20 27.02 36.55
C MET A 26 14.98 28.34 36.39
N PRO A 27 15.57 28.93 37.43
CA PRO A 27 16.37 30.16 37.27
C PRO A 27 17.62 29.96 36.41
N VAL A 28 18.31 28.83 36.60
CA VAL A 28 19.46 28.44 35.78
C VAL A 28 18.98 28.16 34.36
N LYS A 29 17.90 27.40 34.20
CA LYS A 29 17.32 27.12 32.87
C LYS A 29 16.98 28.40 32.09
N ARG A 30 16.40 29.42 32.73
CA ARG A 30 16.11 30.72 32.09
C ARG A 30 17.35 31.47 31.59
N MET A 31 18.47 31.35 32.32
CA MET A 31 19.74 31.93 31.88
C MET A 31 20.25 31.23 30.62
N PHE A 32 20.05 29.90 30.53
CA PHE A 32 20.49 29.12 29.37
C PHE A 32 19.51 29.20 28.18
N ASP A 33 18.21 29.35 28.41
CA ASP A 33 17.21 29.49 27.35
C ASP A 33 17.32 30.86 26.61
N ALA A 34 18.05 31.82 27.18
CA ALA A 34 18.33 33.12 26.57
C ALA A 34 19.57 33.14 25.65
N PHE A 35 20.28 32.02 25.50
CA PHE A 35 21.50 31.95 24.67
C PHE A 35 21.29 32.21 23.17
N PRO A 36 20.14 31.91 22.54
CA PRO A 36 19.92 32.30 21.15
C PRO A 36 19.77 33.83 21.03
N VAL A 37 20.87 34.52 20.75
CA VAL A 37 20.91 36.00 20.61
C VAL A 37 20.11 36.47 19.40
N GLN A 38 20.07 35.67 18.33
CA GLN A 38 19.23 35.89 17.14
C GLN A 38 18.65 34.56 16.65
N VAL A 39 17.36 34.53 16.37
CA VAL A 39 16.66 33.39 15.76
C VAL A 39 16.27 33.78 14.35
N TYR A 40 16.89 33.15 13.36
CA TYR A 40 16.56 33.37 11.95
C TYR A 40 15.28 32.61 11.56
N PRO A 41 14.54 33.09 10.54
CA PRO A 41 13.41 32.34 10.01
C PRO A 41 13.87 31.01 9.40
N ALA A 42 12.93 30.06 9.31
CA ALA A 42 13.20 28.78 8.64
C ALA A 42 13.65 29.02 7.19
N GLN A 43 14.72 28.34 6.77
CA GLN A 43 15.22 28.46 5.42
C GLN A 43 14.18 27.93 4.42
N ALA A 44 13.75 28.80 3.50
CA ALA A 44 12.72 28.49 2.51
C ALA A 44 13.28 27.84 1.23
N ASP A 45 14.61 27.74 1.12
CA ASP A 45 15.28 27.16 -0.05
C ASP A 45 14.97 25.66 -0.13
N LYS A 46 14.22 25.28 -1.16
CA LYS A 46 13.86 23.89 -1.43
C LYS A 46 14.60 23.41 -2.66
N ASP A 47 15.03 22.15 -2.61
CA ASP A 47 15.62 21.50 -3.77
C ASP A 47 14.55 21.29 -4.87
N LYS A 48 14.76 21.98 -5.99
CA LYS A 48 13.88 21.89 -7.17
C LYS A 48 13.91 20.49 -7.80
N THR A 49 15.03 19.78 -7.72
CA THR A 49 15.18 18.45 -8.31
C THR A 49 14.36 17.40 -7.55
N VAL A 50 14.41 17.43 -6.22
CA VAL A 50 13.57 16.60 -5.36
C VAL A 50 12.09 16.93 -5.57
N THR A 51 11.75 18.21 -5.68
CA THR A 51 10.36 18.64 -5.92
C THR A 51 9.83 18.09 -7.26
N PHE A 52 10.65 18.15 -8.31
CA PHE A 52 10.32 17.58 -9.62
C PHE A 52 10.13 16.06 -9.54
N GLU A 53 10.97 15.35 -8.78
CA GLU A 53 10.81 13.92 -8.60
C GLU A 53 9.53 13.55 -7.83
N VAL A 54 9.20 14.31 -6.78
CA VAL A 54 7.95 14.12 -6.03
C VAL A 54 6.75 14.34 -6.94
N GLN A 55 6.72 15.42 -7.71
CA GLN A 55 5.65 15.71 -8.67
C GLN A 55 5.53 14.61 -9.72
N ARG A 56 6.65 14.12 -10.24
CA ARG A 56 6.67 13.04 -11.25
C ARG A 56 6.10 11.72 -10.73
N ARG A 57 6.26 11.43 -9.44
CA ARG A 57 5.77 10.21 -8.79
C ARG A 57 4.37 10.37 -8.20
N SER A 58 3.80 11.58 -8.24
CA SER A 58 2.52 11.90 -7.61
C SER A 58 1.43 12.06 -8.65
N TYR A 59 0.30 11.45 -8.38
CA TYR A 59 -0.89 11.43 -9.22
C TYR A 59 -2.05 11.94 -8.38
N ALA A 60 -2.63 13.06 -8.77
CA ALA A 60 -3.70 13.70 -8.02
C ALA A 60 -5.04 13.01 -8.26
N PHE A 61 -5.77 12.71 -7.19
CA PHE A 61 -7.17 12.29 -7.30
C PHE A 61 -8.04 13.50 -7.68
N ALA A 62 -8.93 13.32 -8.65
CA ALA A 62 -9.91 14.34 -9.00
C ALA A 62 -11.14 14.23 -8.09
N LYS A 63 -11.83 15.33 -7.83
CA LYS A 63 -13.12 15.29 -7.13
C LYS A 63 -14.25 14.98 -8.12
N ARG A 64 -15.33 14.37 -7.62
CA ARG A 64 -16.54 14.09 -8.41
C ARG A 64 -17.45 15.33 -8.56
N SER A 65 -17.37 16.29 -7.64
CA SER A 65 -18.11 17.56 -7.67
C SER A 65 -17.17 18.76 -7.53
N ASP A 66 -17.48 19.84 -8.26
CA ASP A 66 -16.80 21.16 -8.20
C ASP A 66 -17.22 21.99 -6.96
N GLU A 67 -17.84 21.37 -5.95
CA GLU A 67 -18.12 22.07 -4.70
C GLU A 67 -16.81 22.23 -3.91
N ASP A 68 -16.34 23.47 -3.87
CA ASP A 68 -15.16 23.95 -3.16
C ASP A 68 -15.31 23.81 -1.65
N LEU A 69 -15.33 22.58 -1.14
CA LEU A 69 -14.89 22.32 0.22
C LEU A 69 -13.39 22.65 0.24
N GLU A 70 -13.05 23.79 0.85
CA GLU A 70 -11.70 24.22 1.15
C GLU A 70 -11.00 23.14 2.01
N PHE A 71 -10.33 22.20 1.36
CA PHE A 71 -9.49 21.25 2.08
C PHE A 71 -8.29 22.00 2.63
N THR A 72 -8.08 21.90 3.95
CA THR A 72 -6.83 22.39 4.52
C THR A 72 -5.70 21.45 4.16
N VAL A 73 -4.47 21.95 4.18
CA VAL A 73 -3.26 21.13 3.93
C VAL A 73 -3.14 19.98 4.94
N GLU A 74 -3.78 20.08 6.11
CA GLU A 74 -3.79 19.03 7.13
C GLU A 74 -4.81 17.92 6.86
N ASP A 75 -5.82 18.15 6.03
CA ASP A 75 -6.84 17.14 5.70
C ASP A 75 -6.44 16.28 4.50
N LYS A 76 -5.36 16.65 3.82
CA LYS A 76 -4.81 15.89 2.70
C LYS A 76 -4.23 14.57 3.18
N TYR A 77 -4.37 13.57 2.32
CA TYR A 77 -3.65 12.31 2.46
C TYR A 77 -2.91 11.97 1.17
N THR A 78 -1.84 11.22 1.34
CA THR A 78 -1.05 10.64 0.26
C THR A 78 -1.04 9.12 0.42
N LEU A 79 -1.54 8.40 -0.57
CA LEU A 79 -1.49 6.94 -0.64
C LEU A 79 -0.18 6.50 -1.28
N GLY A 80 0.66 5.80 -0.53
CA GLY A 80 1.91 5.22 -1.00
C GLY A 80 1.72 3.84 -1.63
N VAL A 81 2.09 3.69 -2.90
CA VAL A 81 1.98 2.43 -3.67
C VAL A 81 3.31 2.02 -4.29
N TYR A 82 3.45 0.74 -4.65
CA TYR A 82 4.69 0.20 -5.21
C TYR A 82 5.04 0.81 -6.58
N ASN A 83 4.09 0.72 -7.51
CA ASN A 83 4.19 1.32 -8.83
C ASN A 83 2.77 1.54 -9.38
N VAL A 84 2.67 2.15 -10.56
CA VAL A 84 1.41 2.41 -11.25
C VAL A 84 1.47 1.98 -12.71
N PHE A 85 0.31 1.69 -13.29
CA PHE A 85 0.13 1.46 -14.72
C PHE A 85 -1.05 2.27 -15.24
N SER A 86 -1.05 2.56 -16.54
CA SER A 86 -2.16 3.25 -17.21
C SER A 86 -3.11 2.19 -17.79
N GLU A 87 -4.37 2.23 -17.38
CA GLU A 87 -5.37 1.26 -17.81
C GLU A 87 -5.85 1.58 -19.23
N ALA A 88 -5.80 0.59 -20.12
CA ALA A 88 -5.91 0.82 -21.56
C ALA A 88 -7.30 1.28 -22.03
N THR A 89 -8.36 1.05 -21.24
CA THR A 89 -9.74 1.34 -21.67
C THR A 89 -10.23 2.70 -21.18
N THR A 90 -9.87 3.07 -19.95
CA THR A 90 -10.30 4.28 -19.25
C THR A 90 -9.21 5.36 -19.20
N GLY A 91 -7.95 5.00 -19.38
CA GLY A 91 -6.81 5.91 -19.20
C GLY A 91 -6.55 6.29 -17.73
N ALA A 92 -7.21 5.61 -16.79
CA ALA A 92 -6.98 5.80 -15.36
C ALA A 92 -5.63 5.22 -14.95
N VAL A 93 -4.96 5.92 -14.04
CA VAL A 93 -3.71 5.45 -13.42
C VAL A 93 -4.08 4.59 -12.22
N LEU A 94 -3.66 3.34 -12.23
CA LEU A 94 -3.97 2.34 -11.21
C LEU A 94 -2.70 1.80 -10.56
N ALA A 95 -2.77 1.47 -9.28
CA ALA A 95 -1.69 0.74 -8.63
C ALA A 95 -1.52 -0.68 -9.21
N THR A 96 -0.26 -1.09 -9.42
CA THR A 96 0.12 -2.40 -10.00
C THR A 96 -0.12 -3.60 -9.08
N ASP A 97 -0.28 -3.37 -7.77
CA ASP A 97 -0.44 -4.39 -6.75
C ASP A 97 -1.90 -4.50 -6.27
N PRO A 98 -2.49 -5.70 -6.16
CA PRO A 98 -3.91 -5.87 -5.80
C PRO A 98 -4.30 -5.25 -4.47
N TRP A 99 -3.39 -5.24 -3.48
CA TRP A 99 -3.65 -4.65 -2.17
C TRP A 99 -3.60 -3.13 -2.23
N CYS A 100 -2.60 -2.57 -2.91
CA CYS A 100 -2.53 -1.13 -3.18
C CYS A 100 -3.78 -0.64 -3.92
N LEU A 101 -4.16 -1.34 -5.00
CA LEU A 101 -5.31 -0.98 -5.82
C LEU A 101 -6.64 -1.14 -5.06
N CYS A 102 -6.78 -2.16 -4.22
CA CYS A 102 -7.96 -2.29 -3.36
C CYS A 102 -8.12 -1.08 -2.42
N VAL A 103 -7.02 -0.58 -1.85
CA VAL A 103 -7.04 0.58 -0.96
C VAL A 103 -7.32 1.86 -1.75
N GLU A 104 -6.74 2.00 -2.92
CA GLU A 104 -7.01 3.09 -3.86
C GLU A 104 -8.51 3.21 -4.19
N LEU A 105 -9.13 2.12 -4.66
CA LEU A 105 -10.56 2.10 -4.99
C LEU A 105 -11.44 2.36 -3.76
N ALA A 106 -11.07 1.81 -2.60
CA ALA A 106 -11.82 2.01 -1.37
C ALA A 106 -11.72 3.46 -0.84
N LEU A 107 -10.61 4.15 -1.09
CA LEU A 107 -10.47 5.59 -0.80
C LEU A 107 -11.29 6.43 -1.78
N CYS A 108 -11.31 6.08 -3.07
CA CYS A 108 -12.19 6.70 -4.05
C CYS A 108 -13.66 6.57 -3.65
N GLN A 109 -14.09 5.37 -3.24
CA GLN A 109 -15.46 5.14 -2.76
C GLN A 109 -15.77 5.92 -1.49
N LYS A 110 -14.87 5.92 -0.49
CA LYS A 110 -15.11 6.57 0.81
C LYS A 110 -15.24 8.08 0.66
N ASN A 111 -14.39 8.69 -0.16
CA ASN A 111 -14.27 10.15 -0.25
C ASN A 111 -14.94 10.73 -1.51
N GLY A 112 -15.61 9.91 -2.32
CA GLY A 112 -16.27 10.35 -3.55
C GLY A 112 -15.28 10.90 -4.58
N LEU A 113 -14.10 10.28 -4.69
CA LEU A 113 -13.03 10.73 -5.60
C LEU A 113 -13.06 9.95 -6.91
N ARG A 114 -12.54 10.61 -7.94
CA ARG A 114 -12.21 10.04 -9.24
C ARG A 114 -10.74 9.64 -9.29
N LEU A 115 -10.47 8.57 -10.02
CA LEU A 115 -9.13 8.06 -10.22
C LEU A 115 -8.25 9.06 -10.98
N PRO A 116 -6.94 9.09 -10.69
CA PRO A 116 -6.00 9.95 -11.42
C PRO A 116 -5.92 9.57 -12.90
N THR A 117 -5.72 10.56 -13.77
CA THR A 117 -5.50 10.34 -15.22
C THR A 117 -4.13 10.86 -15.65
N GLN A 118 -3.50 10.18 -16.61
CA GLN A 118 -2.15 10.51 -17.07
C GLN A 118 -2.06 11.85 -17.81
N SER A 119 -3.19 12.36 -18.33
CA SER A 119 -3.28 13.58 -19.13
C SER A 119 -3.64 14.84 -18.32
N GLN A 120 -3.87 14.75 -17.01
CA GLN A 120 -4.01 15.97 -16.21
C GLN A 120 -2.69 16.72 -16.30
N GLU A 121 -2.75 17.88 -16.97
CA GLU A 121 -1.62 18.75 -17.20
C GLU A 121 -0.85 18.89 -15.89
N ARG A 122 0.43 18.53 -15.92
CA ARG A 122 1.39 18.69 -14.83
C ARG A 122 1.73 20.17 -14.61
N GLY A 123 0.77 21.06 -14.87
CA GLY A 123 0.79 22.47 -14.60
C GLY A 123 0.12 22.69 -13.26
N THR A 124 0.86 23.31 -12.34
CA THR A 124 0.42 24.07 -11.17
C THR A 124 -1.11 24.22 -10.99
N SER A 125 -1.81 23.15 -10.62
CA SER A 125 -3.17 23.27 -10.11
C SER A 125 -3.03 23.64 -8.64
N HIS A 126 -3.41 24.88 -8.34
CA HIS A 126 -3.31 25.52 -7.02
C HIS A 126 -4.25 24.90 -5.97
N TYR A 127 -4.71 23.65 -6.17
CA TYR A 127 -5.73 23.01 -5.36
C TYR A 127 -5.11 21.87 -4.55
N CYS A 128 -5.30 21.92 -3.23
CA CYS A 128 -4.84 20.89 -2.30
C CYS A 128 -5.71 19.63 -2.48
N SER A 129 -5.29 18.70 -3.32
CA SER A 129 -5.99 17.43 -3.55
C SER A 129 -5.28 16.25 -2.87
N HIS A 130 -6.04 15.17 -2.65
CA HIS A 130 -5.47 13.89 -2.25
C HIS A 130 -4.58 13.33 -3.38
N GLU A 131 -3.52 12.62 -3.02
CA GLU A 131 -2.54 12.12 -4.00
C GLU A 131 -2.26 10.63 -3.84
N LEU A 132 -2.02 9.97 -4.96
CA LEU A 132 -1.41 8.66 -5.08
C LEU A 132 0.07 8.87 -5.40
N THR A 133 0.99 8.32 -4.61
CA THR A 133 2.43 8.49 -4.83
C THR A 133 3.14 7.15 -4.93
N VAL A 134 4.00 7.02 -5.95
CA VAL A 134 4.87 5.87 -6.14
C VAL A 134 6.06 5.92 -5.17
N LEU A 135 6.12 4.95 -4.26
CA LEU A 135 7.12 4.86 -3.20
C LEU A 135 7.91 3.55 -3.29
N SER A 136 9.10 3.57 -2.69
CA SER A 136 9.85 2.34 -2.43
C SER A 136 9.31 1.67 -1.17
N ARG A 137 9.37 0.34 -1.11
CA ARG A 137 9.08 -0.43 0.12
C ARG A 137 9.83 0.08 1.36
N LEU A 138 11.01 0.65 1.17
CA LEU A 138 11.90 1.12 2.23
C LEU A 138 11.38 2.38 2.95
N CYS A 139 10.26 2.96 2.52
CA CYS A 139 9.66 4.11 3.21
C CYS A 139 8.96 3.74 4.53
N ASN A 140 8.76 2.45 4.80
CA ASN A 140 8.11 1.94 6.01
C ASN A 140 9.06 0.95 6.72
N PRO A 141 9.19 0.97 8.07
CA PRO A 141 9.93 -0.06 8.81
C PRO A 141 9.46 -1.49 8.55
N ASP A 142 8.16 -1.70 8.26
CA ASP A 142 7.64 -3.03 7.93
C ASP A 142 8.05 -3.50 6.52
N GLU A 143 8.64 -2.60 5.72
CA GLU A 143 8.98 -2.80 4.31
C GLU A 143 7.81 -3.23 3.40
N THR A 144 6.57 -2.96 3.83
CA THR A 144 5.37 -3.27 3.04
C THR A 144 4.63 -2.01 2.64
N LEU A 145 4.11 -2.03 1.41
CA LEU A 145 3.09 -1.11 0.91
C LEU A 145 1.78 -1.89 0.69
N PRO A 146 0.60 -1.25 0.74
CA PRO A 146 0.35 0.20 0.79
C PRO A 146 0.57 0.85 2.17
N ILE A 147 0.84 2.16 2.17
CA ILE A 147 0.82 3.04 3.36
C ILE A 147 -0.02 4.29 3.11
N LEU A 148 -0.59 4.88 4.15
CA LEU A 148 -1.40 6.10 4.05
C LEU A 148 -0.78 7.18 4.93
N VAL A 149 -0.37 8.29 4.33
CA VAL A 149 0.21 9.45 5.01
C VAL A 149 -0.85 10.54 5.09
N GLU A 150 -1.35 10.82 6.29
CA GLU A 150 -2.41 11.81 6.54
C GLU A 150 -1.78 13.06 7.21
N GLY A 151 -2.12 14.25 6.72
CA GLY A 151 -1.71 15.53 7.31
C GLY A 151 -0.29 16.00 6.98
N TYR A 152 0.01 17.24 7.37
CA TYR A 152 1.25 17.92 7.02
C TYR A 152 2.11 18.22 8.25
N LYS A 153 1.63 19.04 9.19
CA LYS A 153 2.33 19.33 10.45
C LYS A 153 2.13 18.21 11.47
N LYS A 154 0.90 17.71 11.59
CA LYS A 154 0.57 16.56 12.46
C LYS A 154 0.45 15.29 11.61
N ARG A 155 1.57 14.91 11.00
CA ARG A 155 1.62 13.79 10.06
C ARG A 155 1.42 12.45 10.76
N ILE A 156 0.41 11.71 10.33
CA ILE A 156 0.13 10.33 10.76
C ILE A 156 0.44 9.39 9.59
N VAL A 157 1.24 8.37 9.84
CA VAL A 157 1.55 7.32 8.84
C VAL A 157 0.89 6.02 9.28
N ARG A 158 -0.08 5.55 8.51
CA ARG A 158 -0.74 4.25 8.72
C ARG A 158 -0.03 3.19 7.87
N SER A 159 0.47 2.16 8.53
CA SER A 159 1.13 1.04 7.85
C SER A 159 0.13 0.09 7.19
N THR A 160 0.63 -0.82 6.35
CA THR A 160 -0.20 -1.81 5.64
C THR A 160 -1.08 -2.64 6.59
N ASN A 161 -0.56 -3.02 7.75
CA ASN A 161 -1.31 -3.81 8.74
C ASN A 161 -2.49 -3.02 9.30
N VAL A 162 -2.27 -1.75 9.68
CA VAL A 162 -3.32 -0.86 10.19
C VAL A 162 -4.39 -0.59 9.14
N ILE A 163 -3.98 -0.41 7.88
CA ILE A 163 -4.92 -0.24 6.76
C ILE A 163 -5.76 -1.51 6.59
N ASN A 164 -5.13 -2.68 6.60
CA ASN A 164 -5.85 -3.95 6.44
C ASN A 164 -6.83 -4.21 7.59
N GLU A 165 -6.43 -3.93 8.83
CA GLU A 165 -7.33 -3.98 10.00
C GLU A 165 -8.51 -3.02 9.85
N THR A 166 -8.26 -1.81 9.36
CA THR A 166 -9.31 -0.82 9.10
C THR A 166 -10.27 -1.31 8.02
N MET A 167 -9.77 -1.87 6.91
CA MET A 167 -10.63 -2.40 5.84
C MET A 167 -11.44 -3.60 6.32
N ARG A 168 -10.81 -4.52 7.06
CA ARG A 168 -11.47 -5.69 7.63
C ARG A 168 -12.52 -5.31 8.67
N SER A 169 -12.28 -4.27 9.47
CA SER A 169 -13.24 -3.82 10.50
C SER A 169 -14.58 -3.40 9.92
N ARG A 170 -14.60 -2.87 8.69
CA ARG A 170 -15.82 -2.48 7.97
C ARG A 170 -16.66 -3.67 7.48
N LEU A 171 -16.11 -4.88 7.55
CA LEU A 171 -16.75 -6.12 7.10
C LEU A 171 -17.12 -7.04 8.28
N LEU A 172 -16.90 -6.61 9.53
CA LEU A 172 -17.16 -7.46 10.70
C LEU A 172 -18.65 -7.73 10.91
N ASP A 173 -19.52 -6.85 10.44
CA ASP A 173 -20.98 -6.98 10.59
C ASP A 173 -21.57 -8.11 9.72
N ASP A 174 -20.91 -8.45 8.62
CA ASP A 174 -21.32 -9.51 7.69
C ASP A 174 -20.27 -10.64 7.68
N SER A 175 -20.58 -11.72 8.41
CA SER A 175 -19.69 -12.87 8.54
C SER A 175 -19.44 -13.58 7.21
N GLU A 176 -20.41 -13.61 6.30
CA GLU A 176 -20.25 -14.27 4.99
C GLU A 176 -19.26 -13.48 4.13
N GLN A 177 -19.40 -12.16 4.07
CA GLN A 177 -18.46 -11.30 3.35
C GLN A 177 -17.06 -11.38 3.94
N LEU A 178 -16.94 -11.46 5.27
CA LEU A 178 -15.66 -11.64 5.95
C LEU A 178 -14.97 -12.96 5.60
N MET A 179 -15.74 -14.05 5.44
CA MET A 179 -15.21 -15.35 5.00
C MET A 179 -14.63 -15.26 3.60
N TYR A 180 -15.36 -14.69 2.64
CA TYR A 180 -14.85 -14.50 1.27
C TYR A 180 -13.66 -13.54 1.23
N HIS A 181 -13.68 -12.45 2.02
CA HIS A 181 -12.55 -11.54 2.11
C HIS A 181 -11.29 -12.25 2.61
N THR A 182 -11.43 -13.09 3.64
CA THR A 182 -10.32 -13.89 4.19
C THR A 182 -9.84 -14.93 3.19
N LEU A 183 -10.75 -15.52 2.41
CA LEU A 183 -10.42 -16.47 1.34
C LEU A 183 -9.59 -15.82 0.24
N LEU A 184 -9.94 -14.60 -0.19
CA LEU A 184 -9.16 -13.81 -1.14
C LEU A 184 -7.78 -13.44 -0.58
N ASP A 185 -7.74 -13.00 0.68
CA ASP A 185 -6.48 -12.62 1.36
C ASP A 185 -5.56 -13.80 1.66
N THR A 186 -6.03 -15.03 1.56
CA THR A 186 -5.17 -16.21 1.80
C THR A 186 -4.93 -16.95 0.51
N VAL A 187 -5.95 -17.58 -0.06
CA VAL A 187 -5.81 -18.48 -1.21
C VAL A 187 -5.42 -17.70 -2.48
N LEU A 188 -6.18 -16.67 -2.83
CA LEU A 188 -5.92 -15.91 -4.06
C LEU A 188 -4.64 -15.07 -3.93
N TYR A 189 -4.42 -14.44 -2.78
CA TYR A 189 -3.18 -13.72 -2.48
C TYR A 189 -1.96 -14.63 -2.61
N ASP A 190 -1.97 -15.81 -2.00
CA ASP A 190 -0.81 -16.71 -2.01
C ASP A 190 -0.51 -17.21 -3.43
N CYS A 191 -1.54 -17.46 -4.24
CA CYS A 191 -1.34 -17.82 -5.64
C CYS A 191 -0.82 -16.63 -6.47
N TRP A 192 -1.35 -15.42 -6.28
CA TRP A 192 -0.84 -14.22 -6.95
C TRP A 192 0.65 -14.01 -6.65
N ILE A 193 1.01 -14.02 -5.36
CA ILE A 193 2.39 -13.82 -4.93
C ILE A 193 3.30 -14.91 -5.50
N THR A 194 2.90 -16.18 -5.45
CA THR A 194 3.75 -17.25 -6.00
C THR A 194 3.93 -17.15 -7.53
N GLN A 195 2.89 -16.77 -8.27
CA GLN A 195 3.00 -16.58 -9.73
C GLN A 195 3.95 -15.42 -10.06
N ILE A 196 3.85 -14.30 -9.35
CA ILE A 196 4.71 -13.13 -9.59
C ILE A 196 6.13 -13.30 -9.05
N LEU A 197 6.36 -14.15 -8.04
CA LEU A 197 7.71 -14.37 -7.52
C LEU A 197 8.49 -15.42 -8.33
N PHE A 198 7.82 -16.50 -8.71
CA PHE A 198 8.46 -17.71 -9.25
C PHE A 198 8.12 -18.01 -10.72
N CYS A 199 6.96 -17.56 -11.22
CA CYS A 199 6.54 -17.85 -12.59
C CYS A 199 6.80 -16.69 -13.57
N THR A 200 7.01 -15.47 -13.09
CA THR A 200 7.40 -14.32 -13.93
C THR A 200 8.89 -14.05 -13.93
N SER A 201 9.37 -13.38 -14.98
CA SER A 201 10.73 -12.86 -15.02
C SER A 201 10.97 -11.74 -13.99
N ASN A 202 12.24 -11.48 -13.69
CA ASN A 202 12.61 -10.35 -12.84
C ASN A 202 12.22 -8.99 -13.46
N ALA A 203 12.18 -8.88 -14.79
CA ALA A 203 11.77 -7.64 -15.45
C ALA A 203 10.30 -7.33 -15.17
N GLN A 204 9.42 -8.32 -15.37
CA GLN A 204 7.99 -8.20 -15.07
C GLN A 204 7.73 -7.95 -13.58
N PHE A 205 8.49 -8.61 -12.70
CA PHE A 205 8.39 -8.37 -11.25
C PHE A 205 8.75 -6.93 -10.87
N MET A 206 9.88 -6.42 -11.40
CA MET A 206 10.32 -5.05 -11.12
C MET A 206 9.38 -4.02 -11.73
N GLU A 207 8.76 -4.30 -12.88
CA GLU A 207 7.72 -3.44 -13.45
C GLU A 207 6.52 -3.27 -12.50
N LEU A 208 6.13 -4.34 -11.82
CA LEU A 208 4.97 -4.29 -10.92
C LEU A 208 5.34 -3.74 -9.53
N TYR A 209 6.47 -4.11 -8.95
CA TYR A 209 6.76 -3.85 -7.53
C TYR A 209 7.88 -2.85 -7.26
N SER A 210 8.61 -2.39 -8.28
CA SER A 210 9.70 -1.41 -8.11
C SER A 210 9.26 -0.01 -8.49
N SER A 211 9.73 0.97 -7.73
CA SER A 211 9.60 2.40 -8.08
C SER A 211 10.69 2.88 -9.06
N GLN A 212 11.57 1.98 -9.52
CA GLN A 212 12.70 2.31 -10.39
C GLN A 212 12.23 2.56 -11.82
N ARG A 213 12.99 3.39 -12.56
CA ARG A 213 12.68 3.65 -13.97
C ARG A 213 12.97 2.39 -14.78
N ILE A 214 12.01 2.00 -15.61
CA ILE A 214 12.20 0.99 -16.63
C ILE A 214 12.20 1.73 -17.96
N ASN A 215 13.35 1.74 -18.62
CA ASN A 215 13.47 2.20 -19.99
C ASN A 215 13.49 0.95 -20.88
N ASP A 216 12.66 0.94 -21.92
CA ASP A 216 12.47 -0.24 -22.78
C ASP A 216 13.70 -0.57 -23.64
N SER A 217 14.63 0.38 -23.81
CA SER A 217 15.87 0.18 -24.55
C SER A 217 17.09 0.73 -23.79
N ILE A 218 18.19 -0.04 -23.82
CA ILE A 218 19.49 0.40 -23.29
C ILE A 218 20.12 1.30 -24.35
N SER A 219 19.90 2.60 -24.22
CA SER A 219 20.47 3.59 -25.13
C SER A 219 21.57 4.41 -24.45
N THR A 220 21.51 4.55 -23.13
CA THR A 220 22.44 5.34 -22.33
C THR A 220 23.20 4.48 -21.32
N PRO A 221 24.42 4.89 -20.89
CA PRO A 221 25.15 4.19 -19.82
C PRO A 221 24.36 4.15 -18.51
N LEU A 222 23.51 5.16 -18.26
CA LEU A 222 22.61 5.18 -17.10
C LEU A 222 21.57 4.05 -17.14
N ASP A 223 21.11 3.66 -18.34
CA ASP A 223 20.17 2.54 -18.50
C ASP A 223 20.83 1.20 -18.16
N LEU A 224 22.12 1.06 -18.43
CA LEU A 224 22.89 -0.12 -18.05
C LEU A 224 23.01 -0.22 -16.52
N GLU A 225 23.34 0.89 -15.85
CA GLU A 225 23.39 0.95 -14.39
C GLU A 225 22.02 0.63 -13.75
N ASN A 226 20.94 1.20 -14.28
CA ASN A 226 19.58 0.90 -13.83
C ASN A 226 19.23 -0.59 -14.01
N SER A 227 19.62 -1.20 -15.14
CA SER A 227 19.41 -2.63 -15.39
C SER A 227 20.18 -3.52 -14.39
N LEU A 228 21.42 -3.17 -14.06
CA LEU A 228 22.21 -3.88 -13.05
C LEU A 228 21.60 -3.73 -11.66
N LEU A 229 21.17 -2.52 -11.29
CA LEU A 229 20.51 -2.25 -10.03
C LEU A 229 19.21 -3.06 -9.92
N ASN A 230 18.42 -3.16 -11.00
CA ASN A 230 17.22 -3.98 -11.04
C ASN A 230 17.55 -5.46 -10.75
N LYS A 231 18.63 -6.00 -11.34
CA LYS A 231 19.04 -7.39 -11.10
C LYS A 231 19.52 -7.63 -9.67
N LEU A 232 20.30 -6.71 -9.11
CA LEU A 232 20.84 -6.83 -7.74
C LEU A 232 19.75 -6.67 -6.68
N SER A 233 18.85 -5.71 -6.87
CA SER A 233 17.81 -5.38 -5.89
C SER A 233 16.57 -6.27 -5.97
N ALA A 234 16.32 -6.95 -7.10
CA ALA A 234 15.15 -7.80 -7.31
C ALA A 234 14.95 -8.82 -6.18
N ASN A 235 15.99 -9.58 -5.82
CA ASN A 235 15.87 -10.58 -4.75
C ASN A 235 15.50 -9.94 -3.42
N SER A 236 16.12 -8.81 -3.05
CA SER A 236 15.80 -8.10 -1.80
C SER A 236 14.33 -7.65 -1.75
N LEU A 237 13.80 -7.19 -2.89
CA LEU A 237 12.40 -6.75 -3.02
C LEU A 237 11.44 -7.94 -2.95
N LYS A 238 11.77 -9.05 -3.61
CA LYS A 238 11.01 -10.30 -3.48
C LYS A 238 10.98 -10.81 -2.03
N MET A 239 12.11 -10.79 -1.33
CA MET A 239 12.21 -11.22 0.07
C MET A 239 11.33 -10.37 0.99
N SER A 240 11.30 -9.07 0.76
CA SER A 240 10.47 -8.15 1.52
C SER A 240 8.97 -8.41 1.28
N LEU A 241 8.57 -8.67 0.02
CA LEU A 241 7.19 -8.98 -0.32
C LEU A 241 6.67 -10.26 0.36
N LEU A 242 7.54 -11.25 0.61
CA LEU A 242 7.20 -12.48 1.35
C LEU A 242 6.85 -12.23 2.82
N GLN A 243 7.27 -11.11 3.41
CA GLN A 243 6.90 -10.76 4.77
C GLN A 243 5.46 -10.25 4.86
N ARG A 244 4.95 -9.67 3.77
CA ARG A 244 3.60 -9.12 3.71
C ARG A 244 2.55 -10.21 3.87
N ASN A 245 1.48 -9.87 4.60
CA ASN A 245 0.35 -10.75 4.87
C ASN A 245 0.72 -12.08 5.54
N LYS A 246 1.81 -12.14 6.31
CA LYS A 246 2.26 -13.39 6.96
C LYS A 246 2.47 -14.55 5.96
N PHE A 247 2.79 -14.25 4.69
CA PHE A 247 3.02 -15.27 3.67
C PHE A 247 4.16 -16.22 4.07
N HIS A 248 5.26 -15.66 4.61
CA HIS A 248 6.36 -16.43 5.16
C HIS A 248 5.96 -17.43 6.27
N LEU A 249 4.88 -17.16 7.02
CA LEU A 249 4.39 -18.09 8.05
C LEU A 249 3.56 -19.23 7.45
N ARG A 250 2.82 -18.97 6.37
CA ARG A 250 2.02 -19.98 5.66
C ARG A 250 2.88 -20.90 4.79
N HIS A 251 3.85 -20.31 4.09
CA HIS A 251 4.67 -20.99 3.07
C HIS A 251 6.14 -21.04 3.46
N ARG A 252 6.42 -21.48 4.69
CA ARG A 252 7.77 -21.47 5.29
C ARG A 252 8.84 -22.14 4.43
N GLU A 253 8.52 -23.29 3.84
CA GLU A 253 9.50 -24.06 3.07
C GLU A 253 9.84 -23.41 1.73
N ILE A 254 8.86 -22.79 1.06
CA ILE A 254 9.10 -22.01 -0.16
C ILE A 254 9.99 -20.80 0.16
N VAL A 255 9.68 -20.09 1.25
CA VAL A 255 10.46 -18.92 1.69
C VAL A 255 11.88 -19.30 2.06
N LYS A 256 12.10 -20.40 2.79
CA LYS A 256 13.45 -20.93 3.06
C LYS A 256 14.21 -21.25 1.78
N GLY A 257 13.53 -21.85 0.80
CA GLY A 257 14.11 -22.13 -0.51
C GLY A 257 14.62 -20.88 -1.22
N MET A 258 13.91 -19.75 -1.07
CA MET A 258 14.30 -18.48 -1.68
C MET A 258 15.49 -17.78 -1.00
N HIS A 259 15.74 -18.07 0.29
CA HIS A 259 16.94 -17.61 0.98
C HIS A 259 18.19 -18.39 0.55
N ALA A 260 18.03 -19.57 -0.05
CA ALA A 260 19.16 -20.38 -0.47
C ALA A 260 19.81 -19.78 -1.73
N ILE A 261 21.13 -19.58 -1.69
CA ILE A 261 21.92 -19.09 -2.83
C ILE A 261 21.85 -20.07 -4.01
N TYR A 262 21.70 -21.37 -3.72
CA TYR A 262 21.58 -22.41 -4.72
C TYR A 262 20.23 -23.13 -4.62
N HIS A 263 19.50 -23.16 -5.73
CA HIS A 263 18.23 -23.88 -5.83
C HIS A 263 18.48 -25.38 -6.01
N ASN A 264 18.39 -26.12 -4.91
CA ASN A 264 18.43 -27.58 -4.93
C ASN A 264 17.24 -28.15 -5.74
N ARG A 265 17.50 -29.13 -6.60
CA ARG A 265 16.48 -29.79 -7.43
C ARG A 265 15.29 -30.33 -6.62
N HIS A 266 15.54 -30.83 -5.40
CA HIS A 266 14.48 -31.30 -4.52
C HIS A 266 13.53 -30.17 -4.09
N ASN A 267 14.09 -29.00 -3.75
CA ASN A 267 13.31 -27.82 -3.37
C ASN A 267 12.46 -27.34 -4.55
N THR A 268 13.02 -27.29 -5.76
CA THR A 268 12.29 -26.91 -6.98
C THR A 268 11.10 -27.83 -7.27
N ILE A 269 11.23 -29.14 -7.03
CA ILE A 269 10.13 -30.09 -7.23
C ILE A 269 9.01 -29.86 -6.20
N ASN A 270 9.36 -29.68 -4.92
CA ASN A 270 8.38 -29.45 -3.86
C ASN A 270 7.69 -28.08 -4.01
N GLU A 271 8.44 -27.07 -4.43
CA GLU A 271 7.95 -25.74 -4.78
C GLU A 271 6.91 -25.85 -5.91
N LYS A 272 7.26 -26.49 -7.03
CA LYS A 272 6.34 -26.66 -8.18
C LYS A 272 5.05 -27.39 -7.79
N LYS A 273 5.13 -28.41 -6.91
CA LYS A 273 3.93 -29.09 -6.38
C LYS A 273 3.05 -28.14 -5.59
N THR A 274 3.64 -27.37 -4.68
CA THR A 274 2.90 -26.41 -3.84
C THR A 274 2.27 -25.30 -4.68
N LEU A 275 3.01 -24.75 -5.65
CA LEU A 275 2.51 -23.76 -6.60
C LEU A 275 1.32 -24.28 -7.42
N ASN A 276 1.38 -25.54 -7.86
CA ASN A 276 0.26 -26.15 -8.56
C ASN A 276 -0.97 -26.30 -7.65
N VAL A 277 -0.80 -26.72 -6.39
CA VAL A 277 -1.92 -26.82 -5.43
C VAL A 277 -2.56 -25.45 -5.17
N LEU A 278 -1.74 -24.39 -4.98
CA LEU A 278 -2.22 -23.03 -4.81
C LEU A 278 -2.99 -22.53 -6.04
N PHE A 279 -2.50 -22.86 -7.23
CA PHE A 279 -3.15 -22.52 -8.49
C PHE A 279 -4.49 -23.25 -8.67
N GLU A 280 -4.54 -24.57 -8.42
CA GLU A 280 -5.80 -25.33 -8.49
C GLU A 280 -6.85 -24.81 -7.50
N ASN A 281 -6.44 -24.49 -6.27
CA ASN A 281 -7.34 -23.90 -5.28
C ASN A 281 -7.84 -22.52 -5.74
N SER A 282 -6.96 -21.70 -6.31
CA SER A 282 -7.34 -20.37 -6.79
C SER A 282 -8.27 -20.42 -7.99
N LYS A 283 -8.12 -21.41 -8.88
CA LYS A 283 -9.06 -21.63 -9.98
C LYS A 283 -10.46 -21.89 -9.45
N ARG A 284 -10.60 -22.79 -8.47
CA ARG A 284 -11.91 -23.06 -7.84
C ARG A 284 -12.52 -21.79 -7.24
N VAL A 285 -11.74 -21.04 -6.47
CA VAL A 285 -12.19 -19.77 -5.88
C VAL A 285 -12.68 -18.79 -6.95
N LEU A 286 -11.92 -18.61 -8.04
CA LEU A 286 -12.31 -17.71 -9.13
C LEU A 286 -13.55 -18.21 -9.89
N SER A 287 -13.67 -19.51 -10.13
CA SER A 287 -14.86 -20.11 -10.74
C SER A 287 -16.11 -19.94 -9.87
N ASP A 288 -15.99 -20.16 -8.56
CA ASP A 288 -17.10 -20.00 -7.62
C ASP A 288 -17.53 -18.52 -7.52
N LEU A 289 -16.55 -17.60 -7.48
CA LEU A 289 -16.81 -16.17 -7.50
C LEU A 289 -17.52 -15.73 -8.78
N ASN A 290 -17.15 -16.30 -9.92
CA ASN A 290 -17.79 -16.03 -11.21
C ASN A 290 -19.31 -16.34 -11.15
N GLY A 291 -19.69 -17.43 -10.48
CA GLY A 291 -21.10 -17.79 -10.27
C GLY A 291 -21.87 -16.93 -9.25
N CYS A 292 -21.16 -16.17 -8.40
CA CYS A 292 -21.75 -15.40 -7.29
C CYS A 292 -21.85 -13.89 -7.55
N LEU A 293 -21.46 -13.41 -8.74
CA LEU A 293 -21.46 -11.98 -9.07
C LEU A 293 -22.88 -11.41 -9.20
N ARG A 294 -23.34 -10.69 -8.18
CA ARG A 294 -24.54 -9.84 -8.29
C ARG A 294 -24.13 -8.38 -8.35
N SER A 295 -24.58 -7.65 -9.37
CA SER A 295 -24.42 -6.20 -9.40
C SER A 295 -25.30 -5.55 -8.33
N THR A 296 -24.67 -4.91 -7.37
CA THR A 296 -25.29 -3.91 -6.51
C THR A 296 -24.93 -2.51 -7.03
N ASP A 297 -25.84 -1.54 -6.89
CA ASP A 297 -25.65 -0.16 -7.38
C ASP A 297 -24.41 0.53 -6.78
N GLN A 298 -24.03 0.13 -5.56
CA GLN A 298 -22.77 0.51 -4.95
C GLN A 298 -21.88 -0.72 -4.74
N PRO A 299 -20.59 -0.68 -5.15
CA PRO A 299 -19.70 -1.82 -4.97
C PRO A 299 -19.42 -2.05 -3.49
N THR A 300 -19.54 -3.30 -3.04
CA THR A 300 -19.12 -3.69 -1.69
C THR A 300 -17.59 -3.71 -1.58
N PRO A 301 -17.01 -3.67 -0.37
CA PRO A 301 -15.55 -3.79 -0.22
C PRO A 301 -14.99 -5.11 -0.77
N LEU A 302 -15.80 -6.18 -0.78
CA LEU A 302 -15.44 -7.45 -1.43
C LEU A 302 -15.37 -7.29 -2.95
N ASN A 303 -16.36 -6.63 -3.57
CA ASN A 303 -16.40 -6.36 -5.00
C ASN A 303 -15.15 -5.55 -5.45
N LEU A 304 -14.76 -4.54 -4.67
CA LEU A 304 -13.54 -3.77 -4.92
C LEU A 304 -12.29 -4.65 -4.89
N LYS A 305 -12.23 -5.58 -3.93
CA LYS A 305 -11.08 -6.49 -3.79
C LYS A 305 -11.00 -7.50 -4.93
N ILE A 306 -12.13 -8.04 -5.36
CA ILE A 306 -12.18 -8.91 -6.55
C ILE A 306 -11.70 -8.13 -7.78
N ALA A 307 -12.24 -6.93 -8.01
CA ALA A 307 -11.84 -6.08 -9.12
C ALA A 307 -10.33 -5.76 -9.09
N SER A 308 -9.78 -5.47 -7.91
CA SER A 308 -8.35 -5.15 -7.80
C SER A 308 -7.44 -6.33 -8.16
N TYR A 309 -7.78 -7.56 -7.75
CA TYR A 309 -7.04 -8.74 -8.19
C TYR A 309 -7.12 -8.95 -9.70
N ILE A 310 -8.32 -8.89 -10.27
CA ILE A 310 -8.54 -9.16 -11.70
C ILE A 310 -7.82 -8.12 -12.57
N LEU A 311 -7.92 -6.84 -12.26
CA LEU A 311 -7.24 -5.77 -12.99
C LEU A 311 -5.71 -5.93 -12.93
N CYS A 312 -5.15 -6.23 -11.77
CA CYS A 312 -3.71 -6.48 -11.64
C CYS A 312 -3.26 -7.76 -12.35
N ILE A 313 -4.08 -8.83 -12.38
CA ILE A 313 -3.77 -10.08 -13.08
C ILE A 313 -3.71 -9.86 -14.60
N ILE A 314 -4.65 -9.12 -15.16
CA ILE A 314 -4.71 -8.84 -16.61
C ILE A 314 -3.54 -7.93 -17.03
N ASN A 315 -3.13 -7.01 -16.15
CA ASN A 315 -2.02 -6.10 -16.41
C ASN A 315 -0.65 -6.79 -16.57
N VAL A 316 -0.48 -8.03 -16.09
CA VAL A 316 0.78 -8.77 -16.27
C VAL A 316 1.00 -9.01 -17.77
N LYS A 317 2.15 -8.63 -18.33
CA LYS A 317 2.40 -8.81 -19.78
C LYS A 317 2.73 -10.26 -20.11
N GLU A 318 3.45 -10.93 -19.23
CA GLU A 318 3.82 -12.34 -19.37
C GLU A 318 2.61 -13.30 -19.22
N PRO A 319 2.59 -14.43 -19.95
CA PRO A 319 1.50 -15.41 -19.90
C PRO A 319 1.60 -16.29 -18.65
N ILE A 320 1.36 -15.69 -17.47
CA ILE A 320 1.24 -16.45 -16.22
C ILE A 320 -0.05 -17.27 -16.22
N LYS A 321 -0.04 -18.43 -15.55
CA LYS A 321 -1.19 -19.35 -15.54
C LYS A 321 -2.48 -18.67 -15.07
N LEU A 322 -2.38 -17.77 -14.08
CA LEU A 322 -3.53 -16.99 -13.59
C LEU A 322 -4.12 -16.07 -14.66
N LYS A 323 -3.28 -15.37 -15.41
CA LYS A 323 -3.73 -14.48 -16.48
C LYS A 323 -4.44 -15.27 -17.57
N THR A 324 -3.79 -16.33 -18.06
CA THR A 324 -4.37 -17.20 -19.08
C THR A 324 -5.73 -17.73 -18.64
N PHE A 325 -5.86 -18.21 -17.40
CA PHE A 325 -7.11 -18.72 -16.85
C PHE A 325 -8.20 -17.63 -16.75
N VAL A 326 -7.86 -16.44 -16.26
CA VAL A 326 -8.83 -15.34 -16.13
C VAL A 326 -9.33 -14.86 -17.49
N GLU A 327 -8.44 -14.74 -18.48
CA GLU A 327 -8.80 -14.32 -19.84
C GLU A 327 -9.60 -15.38 -20.61
N SER A 328 -9.31 -16.67 -20.38
CA SER A 328 -9.98 -17.78 -21.09
C SER A 328 -11.30 -18.19 -20.45
N GLU A 329 -11.30 -18.43 -19.13
CA GLU A 329 -12.39 -19.10 -18.41
C GLU A 329 -13.22 -18.14 -17.54
N CYS A 330 -12.67 -17.02 -17.09
CA CYS A 330 -13.35 -16.08 -16.18
C CYS A 330 -13.69 -14.73 -16.83
N LYS A 331 -14.23 -14.73 -18.05
CA LYS A 331 -14.54 -13.50 -18.81
C LYS A 331 -15.55 -12.58 -18.11
N GLU A 332 -16.49 -13.15 -17.35
CA GLU A 332 -17.48 -12.36 -16.60
C GLU A 332 -16.83 -11.61 -15.42
N LEU A 333 -15.79 -12.17 -14.78
CA LEU A 333 -15.00 -11.44 -13.78
C LEU A 333 -14.24 -10.26 -14.39
N VAL A 334 -13.74 -10.40 -15.63
CA VAL A 334 -13.08 -9.31 -16.34
C VAL A 334 -14.05 -8.16 -16.62
N SER A 335 -15.23 -8.46 -17.17
CA SER A 335 -16.25 -7.45 -17.44
C SER A 335 -16.78 -6.81 -16.16
N PHE A 336 -16.91 -7.60 -15.08
CA PHE A 336 -17.26 -7.12 -13.75
C PHE A 336 -16.23 -6.13 -13.20
N ALA A 337 -14.94 -6.44 -13.30
CA ALA A 337 -13.87 -5.57 -12.83
C ALA A 337 -13.84 -4.23 -13.58
N GLN A 338 -14.03 -4.25 -14.91
CA GLN A 338 -14.14 -3.04 -15.72
C GLN A 338 -15.38 -2.21 -15.35
N ARG A 339 -16.52 -2.85 -15.11
CA ARG A 339 -17.74 -2.15 -14.67
C ARG A 339 -17.55 -1.45 -13.33
N ILE A 340 -16.87 -2.09 -12.38
CA ILE A 340 -16.53 -1.46 -11.09
C ILE A 340 -15.59 -0.29 -11.28
N LEU A 341 -14.58 -0.45 -12.13
CA LEU A 341 -13.61 0.60 -12.42
C LEU A 341 -14.30 1.86 -12.99
N ASN A 342 -15.23 1.68 -13.92
CA ASN A 342 -15.97 2.78 -14.54
C ASN A 342 -16.75 3.65 -13.54
N ASN A 343 -17.14 3.12 -12.38
CA ASN A 343 -17.79 3.91 -11.32
C ASN A 343 -16.89 4.99 -10.71
N PHE A 344 -15.57 4.87 -10.88
CA PHE A 344 -14.57 5.77 -10.29
C PHE A 344 -13.82 6.61 -11.32
N VAL A 345 -14.11 6.45 -12.61
CA VAL A 345 -13.49 7.25 -13.69
C VAL A 345 -14.42 8.39 -14.14
N GLN A 346 -15.74 8.15 -14.14
CA GLN A 346 -16.75 9.10 -14.63
C GLN A 346 -16.97 10.31 -13.75
#